data_AF-A0A359LPB4-F1
#
_entry.id   AF-A0A359LPB4-F1
#
_cell.length_a   1.000
_cell.length_b   1.000
_cell.length_c   1.000
_cell.angle_alpha   90.00
_cell.angle_beta   90.00
_cell.angle_gamma   90.00
#
_symmetry.space_group_name_H-M   'P 1'
#
loop_
_entity.id
_entity.type
_entity.pdbx_description
1 polymer ?
#
loop_
_entity_poly.entity_id
_entity_poly.type
_entity_poly.pdbx_seq_one_letter_code
_entity_poly.pdbx_strand_id
1 'polypeptide(L)' 'MILIAGYVTAQETRKRPLPDLDRNMKTGPAIASKIPRFDIGDHLGRRQSFESLRGPKGLVLLFVRSADW' A
#
# COMPACT_ATOMS: atom_id res chain seq x y z
N MET A 1 11.62 20.53 57.71
CA MET A 1 10.86 20.57 56.43
C MET A 1 11.89 20.50 55.31
N ILE A 2 12.08 19.33 54.71
CA ILE A 2 13.11 19.08 53.68
C ILE A 2 12.39 18.98 52.33
N LEU A 3 12.71 19.89 51.41
CA LEU A 3 12.23 19.86 50.03
C LEU A 3 13.17 18.99 49.19
N ILE A 4 12.67 17.88 48.65
CA ILE A 4 13.39 17.09 47.64
C ILE A 4 12.91 17.55 46.26
N ALA A 5 13.77 18.26 45.54
CA ALA A 5 13.57 18.59 44.14
C ALA A 5 13.67 17.30 43.32
N GLY A 6 12.53 16.80 42.84
CA GLY A 6 12.49 15.70 41.88
C GLY A 6 12.90 16.22 40.50
N TYR A 7 14.02 15.72 39.98
CA TYR A 7 14.35 15.89 38.57
C TYR A 7 13.42 14.98 37.75
N VAL A 8 12.46 15.56 37.04
CA VAL A 8 11.78 14.88 35.95
C VAL A 8 12.78 14.78 34.81
N THR A 9 13.31 13.59 34.56
CA THR A 9 14.06 13.34 33.33
C THR A 9 13.03 13.19 32.22
N ALA A 10 13.13 14.04 31.20
CA ALA A 10 12.33 13.89 30.00
C ALA A 10 12.75 12.58 29.33
N GLN A 11 11.88 11.58 29.33
CA GLN A 11 12.03 10.38 28.51
C GLN A 11 11.89 10.80 27.06
N GLU A 12 13.03 11.02 26.41
CA GLU A 12 13.11 11.19 24.97
C GLU A 12 12.38 10.01 24.31
N THR A 13 11.40 10.32 23.48
CA THR A 13 10.52 9.34 22.86
C THR A 13 11.40 8.41 22.04
N ARG A 14 11.76 7.24 22.58
CA ARG A 14 12.45 6.20 21.81
C ARG A 14 11.57 5.92 20.60
N LYS A 15 11.98 6.43 19.43
CA LYS A 15 11.40 6.04 18.14
C LYS A 15 11.62 4.54 18.04
N ARG A 16 10.61 3.77 18.41
CA ARG A 16 10.60 2.33 18.22
C ARG A 16 10.80 2.13 16.72
N PRO A 17 11.83 1.41 16.26
CA PRO A 17 11.94 1.07 14.85
C PRO A 17 10.61 0.45 14.44
N LEU A 18 9.96 1.03 13.42
CA LEU A 18 8.80 0.38 12.83
C LEU A 18 9.25 -1.04 12.46
N PRO A 19 8.45 -2.07 12.78
CA PRO A 19 8.73 -3.40 12.26
C PRO A 19 8.98 -3.29 10.76
N ASP A 20 9.92 -4.07 10.23
CA ASP A 20 10.16 -4.12 8.80
C ASP A 20 8.98 -4.85 8.13
N LEU A 21 7.85 -4.13 8.02
CA LEU A 21 6.57 -4.61 7.51
C LEU A 21 6.68 -5.06 6.05
N ASP A 22 7.67 -4.53 5.33
CA ASP A 22 7.83 -4.71 3.90
C ASP A 22 8.61 -5.97 3.54
N ARG A 23 9.40 -6.55 4.48
CA ARG A 23 10.38 -7.61 4.18
C ARG A 23 9.77 -8.86 3.52
N ASN A 24 8.47 -9.11 3.70
CA ASN A 24 7.76 -10.27 3.12
C ASN A 24 6.42 -9.90 2.46
N MET A 25 6.17 -8.62 2.13
CA MET A 25 4.92 -8.22 1.48
C MET A 25 4.89 -8.71 0.03
N LYS A 26 3.88 -9.51 -0.32
CA LYS A 26 3.59 -9.91 -1.70
C LYS A 26 2.80 -8.79 -2.38
N THR A 27 3.49 -7.90 -3.07
CA THR A 27 2.93 -6.66 -3.64
C THR A 27 2.41 -6.80 -5.08
N GLY A 28 2.54 -7.98 -5.69
CA GLY A 28 2.01 -8.26 -7.03
C GLY A 28 2.91 -9.15 -7.87
N PRO A 29 2.64 -9.26 -9.19
CA PRO A 29 3.50 -9.97 -10.12
C PRO A 29 4.91 -9.36 -10.18
N ALA A 30 5.93 -10.19 -10.43
CA ALA A 30 7.29 -9.72 -10.63
C ALA A 30 7.42 -8.87 -11.91
N ILE A 31 8.43 -8.00 -11.97
CA ILE A 31 8.75 -7.24 -13.19
C ILE A 31 8.96 -8.22 -14.35
N ALA A 32 8.47 -7.85 -15.55
CA ALA A 32 8.50 -8.65 -16.77
C ALA A 32 7.72 -9.98 -16.74
N SER A 33 7.05 -10.31 -15.62
CA SER A 33 6.12 -11.44 -15.61
C SER A 33 4.87 -11.13 -16.47
N LYS A 34 4.27 -12.18 -17.02
CA LYS A 34 3.02 -12.06 -17.78
C LYS A 34 1.91 -11.57 -16.86
N ILE A 35 1.15 -10.57 -17.30
CA ILE A 35 -0.02 -10.10 -16.58
C ILE A 35 -1.04 -11.24 -16.39
N PRO A 36 -1.60 -11.43 -15.18
CA PRO A 36 -2.69 -12.36 -14.97
C PRO A 36 -3.89 -12.01 -15.86
N ARG A 37 -4.55 -13.03 -16.41
CA ARG A 37 -5.77 -12.82 -17.19
C ARG A 37 -6.84 -12.23 -16.27
N PHE A 38 -7.50 -11.17 -16.73
CA PHE A 38 -8.68 -10.63 -16.08
C PHE A 38 -9.77 -10.39 -17.12
N ASP A 39 -11.00 -10.47 -16.62
CA ASP A 39 -12.21 -10.08 -17.32
C ASP A 39 -13.12 -9.43 -16.27
N ILE A 40 -13.28 -8.12 -16.33
CA ILE A 40 -13.94 -7.31 -15.29
C ILE A 40 -15.04 -6.45 -15.91
N GLY A 41 -16.11 -6.21 -15.16
CA GLY A 41 -17.15 -5.27 -15.58
C GLY A 41 -16.71 -3.83 -15.28
N ASP A 42 -16.87 -2.93 -16.24
CA ASP A 42 -16.78 -1.49 -15.99
C ASP A 42 -18.10 -0.92 -15.45
N HIS A 43 -18.12 0.39 -15.15
CA HIS A 43 -19.30 1.08 -14.64
C HIS A 43 -20.49 1.13 -15.62
N LEU A 44 -20.27 0.83 -16.90
CA LEU A 44 -21.30 0.71 -17.93
C LEU A 44 -21.72 -0.75 -18.15
N GLY A 45 -21.22 -1.69 -17.33
CA GLY A 45 -21.49 -3.12 -17.45
C GLY A 45 -20.73 -3.80 -18.59
N ARG A 46 -19.81 -3.11 -19.28
CA ARG A 46 -19.04 -3.70 -20.36
C ARG A 46 -17.90 -4.53 -19.79
N ARG A 47 -17.68 -5.70 -20.39
CA ARG A 47 -16.56 -6.59 -20.04
C ARG A 47 -15.26 -6.02 -20.61
N GLN A 48 -14.25 -5.90 -19.76
CA GLN A 48 -12.93 -5.37 -20.08
C GLN A 48 -11.86 -6.42 -19.76
N SER A 49 -10.90 -6.55 -20.68
CA SER A 49 -9.73 -7.43 -20.54
C SER A 49 -8.45 -6.64 -20.76
N PHE A 50 -7.28 -7.30 -20.62
CA PHE A 50 -6.02 -6.66 -20.94
C PHE A 50 -5.95 -6.23 -22.41
N GLU A 51 -6.47 -7.07 -23.31
CA GLU A 51 -6.47 -6.85 -24.76
C GLU A 51 -7.32 -5.65 -25.16
N SER A 52 -8.47 -5.43 -24.51
CA SER A 52 -9.34 -4.29 -24.81
C SER A 52 -8.81 -2.96 -24.24
N LEU A 53 -8.11 -3.02 -23.11
CA LEU A 53 -7.65 -1.83 -22.38
C LEU A 53 -6.26 -1.34 -22.80
N ARG A 54 -5.36 -2.23 -23.25
CA ARG A 54 -3.97 -1.85 -23.52
C ARG A 54 -3.86 -0.90 -24.72
N GLY A 55 -3.04 0.13 -24.57
CA GLY A 55 -2.68 1.03 -25.67
C GLY A 55 -1.31 0.69 -26.29
N PRO A 56 -0.87 1.46 -27.30
CA PRO A 56 0.46 1.33 -27.90
C PRO A 56 1.59 1.65 -26.90
N LYS A 57 1.30 2.41 -25.84
CA LYS A 57 2.24 2.76 -24.76
C LYS A 57 2.11 1.88 -23.51
N GLY A 58 1.29 0.83 -23.57
CA GLY A 58 0.99 -0.03 -22.43
C GLY A 58 -0.30 0.34 -21.69
N LEU A 59 -0.44 -0.18 -20.48
CA LEU A 59 -1.61 -0.06 -19.61
C LEU A 59 -1.15 0.20 -18.17
N VAL A 60 -1.80 1.14 -17.49
CA VAL A 60 -1.68 1.32 -16.04
C VAL A 60 -2.92 0.76 -15.38
N LEU A 61 -2.74 -0.19 -14.45
CA LEU A 61 -3.80 -0.72 -13.60
C LEU A 61 -3.59 -0.22 -12.17
N LEU A 62 -4.57 0.54 -11.66
CA LEU A 62 -4.53 1.10 -10.32
C LEU A 62 -5.54 0.37 -9.42
N PHE A 63 -5.05 -0.24 -8.35
CA PHE A 63 -5.88 -0.84 -7.32
C PHE A 63 -6.06 0.18 -6.19
N VAL A 64 -7.29 0.66 -6.02
CA VAL A 64 -7.65 1.57 -4.94
C VAL A 64 -8.71 0.91 -4.07
N ARG A 65 -8.57 1.10 -2.76
CA ARG A 65 -9.63 0.80 -1.80
C ARG A 65 -10.04 2.13 -1.19
N SER A 66 -11.27 2.56 -1.43
CA SER A 66 -11.84 3.72 -0.74
C SER A 66 -12.02 3.39 0.75
N ALA A 67 -11.82 4.38 1.61
CA ALA A 67 -12.24 4.27 3.01
C ALA A 67 -13.76 4.43 3.08
N ASP A 68 -14.41 3.54 3.83
CA ASP A 68 -15.82 3.61 4.18
C ASP A 68 -15.97 4.72 5.25
N TRP A 69 -16.10 5.99 4.85
CA TRP A 69 -16.37 7.09 5.77
C TRP A 69 -17.84 7.53 5.69
#